data_AF-A0AAU5GHQ3-F1
#
_entry.id   AF-A0AAU5GHQ3-F1
#
_cell.length_a   1.000
_cell.length_b   1.000
_cell.length_c   1.000
_cell.angle_alpha   90.00
_cell.angle_beta   90.00
_cell.angle_gamma   90.00
#
_symmetry.space_group_name_H-M   'P 1'
#
loop_
_entity.id
_entity.type
_entity.pdbx_description
1 polymer ?
#
loop_
_entity_poly.entity_id
_entity_poly.type
_entity_poly.pdbx_seq_one_letter_code
_entity_poly.pdbx_strand_id
1 'polypeptide(L)' 'MPPTCAVCPASLHDGRELTEFALVYFQGNFTYPVGWVGHPPNAVWFCTDHAPLAEGLTGLPAGEALEEIRQRMARS' A
#
# COMPACT_ATOMS: atom_id res chain seq x y z
N MET A 1 -6.63 -1.10 11.59
CA MET A 1 -5.29 -1.64 11.30
C MET A 1 -4.33 -0.47 11.37
N PRO A 2 -3.30 -0.49 12.24
CA PRO A 2 -2.25 0.54 12.19
C PRO A 2 -1.59 0.52 10.80
N PRO A 3 -1.12 1.66 10.27
CA PRO A 3 -0.47 1.68 8.98
C PRO A 3 0.85 0.93 9.07
N THR A 4 1.07 0.04 8.11
CA THR A 4 2.31 -0.72 7.97
C THR A 4 2.73 -0.65 6.52
N CYS A 5 4.01 -0.39 6.26
CA CYS A 5 4.50 -0.37 4.89
C CYS A 5 4.48 -1.80 4.33
N ALA A 6 3.78 -2.01 3.21
CA ALA A 6 3.66 -3.33 2.59
C ALA A 6 4.95 -3.87 1.95
N VAL A 7 6.01 -3.06 1.91
CA VAL A 7 7.30 -3.37 1.27
C VAL A 7 8.40 -3.61 2.30
N CYS A 8 8.40 -2.87 3.41
CA CYS A 8 9.42 -3.02 4.44
C CYS A 8 9.37 -4.43 5.05
N PRO A 9 10.53 -5.01 5.46
CA PRO A 9 10.53 -6.22 6.26
C PRO A 9 9.71 -6.01 7.55
N ALA A 10 9.08 -7.07 8.04
CA ALA A 10 8.14 -7.05 9.17
C ALA A 10 8.77 -6.67 10.54
N SER A 11 9.99 -6.15 10.56
CA SER A 11 10.77 -5.85 11.76
C SER A 11 10.79 -4.38 12.15
N LEU A 12 9.87 -3.55 11.63
CA LEU A 12 9.86 -2.10 11.89
C LEU A 12 8.44 -1.60 12.21
N HIS A 13 7.89 -2.01 13.35
CA HIS A 13 6.79 -1.27 13.99
C HIS A 13 7.38 -0.27 15.01
N ASP A 14 8.42 0.44 14.58
CA ASP A 14 9.35 1.21 15.40
C ASP A 14 8.83 2.61 15.76
N GLY A 15 7.57 2.71 16.20
CA GLY A 15 7.05 3.98 16.73
C GLY A 15 7.04 5.14 15.73
N ARG A 16 6.94 4.85 14.43
CA ARG A 16 6.78 5.88 13.39
C ARG A 16 5.42 6.57 13.50
N GLU A 17 5.41 7.87 13.28
CA GLU A 17 4.20 8.69 13.30
C GLU A 17 3.28 8.33 12.13
N LEU A 18 1.97 8.48 12.31
CA LEU A 18 1.01 8.25 11.21
C LEU A 18 1.29 9.13 9.99
N THR A 19 1.91 10.30 10.20
CA THR A 19 2.33 11.23 9.13
C THR A 19 3.45 10.69 8.25
N GLU A 20 4.12 9.61 8.65
CA GLU A 20 5.17 8.95 7.87
C GLU A 20 4.60 7.88 6.92
N PHE A 21 3.27 7.76 6.82
CA PHE A 21 2.60 6.82 5.96
C PHE A 21 1.64 7.49 5.00
N ALA A 22 1.61 6.98 3.77
CA ALA A 22 0.63 7.33 2.76
C ALA A 22 -0.26 6.11 2.47
N LEU A 23 -1.57 6.36 2.34
CA LEU A 23 -2.51 5.36 1.83
C LEU A 23 -2.64 5.54 0.32
N VAL A 24 -2.25 4.52 -0.43
CA VAL A 24 -2.34 4.52 -1.89
C VAL A 24 -3.49 3.64 -2.33
N TYR A 25 -4.32 4.14 -3.26
CA TYR A 25 -5.46 3.45 -3.82
C TYR A 25 -5.11 2.92 -5.22
N PHE A 26 -5.19 1.60 -5.37
CA PHE A 26 -4.97 0.89 -6.62
C PHE A 26 -6.27 0.66 -7.39
N GLN A 27 -6.17 0.15 -8.60
CA GLN A 27 -7.33 -0.24 -9.38
C GLN A 27 -8.14 -1.28 -8.59
N GLY A 28 -9.36 -0.90 -8.22
CA GLY A 28 -10.30 -1.77 -7.53
C GLY A 28 -11.37 -2.29 -8.48
N ASN A 29 -11.79 -3.54 -8.30
CA ASN A 29 -12.96 -4.11 -8.94
C ASN A 29 -14.11 -4.36 -7.94
N PHE A 30 -14.06 -3.69 -6.78
CA PHE A 30 -14.99 -3.91 -5.68
C PHE A 30 -16.11 -2.89 -5.67
N THR A 31 -17.35 -3.35 -5.58
CA THR A 31 -18.52 -2.50 -5.33
C THR A 31 -18.87 -2.59 -3.85
N TYR A 32 -18.86 -1.45 -3.15
CA TYR A 32 -19.18 -1.41 -1.73
C TYR A 32 -20.70 -1.47 -1.51
N PRO A 33 -21.20 -2.34 -0.62
CA PRO A 33 -22.57 -2.27 -0.15
C PRO A 33 -22.86 -0.92 0.52
N VAL A 34 -24.12 -0.49 0.47
CA VAL A 34 -24.56 0.71 1.21
C VAL A 34 -24.31 0.50 2.70
N GLY A 35 -23.63 1.46 3.34
CA GLY A 35 -23.30 1.39 4.77
C GLY A 35 -22.05 0.56 5.10
N TRP A 36 -21.27 0.14 4.09
CA TRP A 36 -20.01 -0.57 4.33
C TRP A 36 -19.01 0.32 5.07
N VAL A 37 -18.39 -0.26 6.11
CA VAL A 37 -17.33 0.37 6.90
C VAL A 37 -16.17 -0.62 6.98
N GLY A 38 -14.96 -0.17 6.61
CA GLY A 38 -13.78 -1.01 6.66
C GLY A 38 -12.62 -0.44 5.88
N HIS A 39 -11.53 -1.19 5.85
CA HIS A 39 -10.35 -0.88 5.05
C HIS A 39 -10.56 -1.32 3.59
N PRO A 40 -10.49 -0.41 2.60
CA PRO A 40 -10.72 -0.76 1.20
C PRO A 40 -9.75 -1.84 0.72
N PRO A 41 -10.21 -2.92 0.04
CA PRO A 41 -9.33 -3.99 -0.43
C PRO A 41 -8.30 -3.53 -1.46
N ASN A 42 -8.56 -2.41 -2.15
CA ASN A 42 -7.63 -1.79 -3.10
C ASN A 42 -6.76 -0.69 -2.48
N ALA A 43 -6.82 -0.45 -1.18
CA ALA A 43 -5.98 0.54 -0.52
C ALA A 43 -4.86 -0.14 0.27
N VAL A 44 -3.63 0.38 0.19
CA VAL A 44 -2.48 -0.18 0.89
C VAL A 44 -1.61 0.94 1.45
N TRP A 45 -1.07 0.73 2.65
CA TRP A 45 -0.19 1.67 3.34
C TRP A 45 1.27 1.50 2.89
N PHE A 46 1.94 2.63 2.70
CA PHE A 46 3.38 2.71 2.39
C PHE A 46 4.03 3.77 3.26
N CYS A 47 5.30 3.58 3.64
CA CYS A 47 6.08 4.69 4.19
C CYS A 47 6.38 5.71 3.08
N THR A 48 6.77 6.92 3.45
CA THR A 48 7.12 8.01 2.53
C THR A 48 8.15 7.61 1.46
N ASP A 49 9.05 6.69 1.77
CA ASP A 49 10.09 6.24 0.84
C ASP A 49 9.54 5.33 -0.26
N HIS A 50 8.53 4.51 0.06
CA HIS A 50 7.95 3.53 -0.86
C HIS A 50 6.65 4.02 -1.52
N ALA A 51 6.01 5.06 -0.99
CA ALA A 51 4.81 5.64 -1.57
C ALA A 51 4.98 6.07 -3.04
N PRO A 52 6.08 6.75 -3.46
CA PRO A 52 6.27 7.14 -4.86
C PRO A 52 6.33 5.96 -5.84
N LEU A 53 6.84 4.80 -5.40
CA LEU A 53 6.86 3.59 -6.22
C LEU A 53 5.44 3.05 -6.45
N ALA A 54 4.61 3.10 -5.41
CA ALA A 54 3.23 2.64 -5.44
C ALA A 54 2.33 3.58 -6.26
N GLU A 55 2.51 4.89 -6.14
CA GLU A 55 1.74 5.91 -6.88
C GLU A 55 1.88 5.72 -8.40
N GLY A 56 3.07 5.33 -8.88
CA GLY A 56 3.32 5.02 -10.28
C GLY A 56 2.66 3.73 -10.81
N LEU A 57 1.97 2.97 -9.94
CA LEU A 57 1.37 1.66 -10.24
C LEU A 57 -0.13 1.60 -9.93
N THR A 58 -0.77 2.75 -9.68
CA THR A 58 -2.19 2.84 -9.29
C THR A 58 -3.17 2.31 -10.36
N GLY A 59 -2.74 2.21 -11.62
CA GLY A 59 -3.50 1.56 -12.69
C GLY A 59 -3.54 0.02 -12.62
N LEU A 60 -2.76 -0.61 -11.74
CA LEU A 60 -2.77 -2.06 -11.52
C LEU A 60 -3.65 -2.44 -10.32
N PRO A 61 -4.17 -3.67 -10.25
CA PRO A 61 -4.67 -4.24 -9.00
C PRO A 61 -3.59 -4.25 -7.91
N ALA A 62 -3.99 -4.05 -6.65
CA ALA A 62 -3.05 -3.93 -5.53
C ALA A 62 -2.05 -5.11 -5.44
N GLY A 63 -2.50 -6.34 -5.71
CA GLY A 63 -1.63 -7.52 -5.72
C GLY A 63 -0.54 -7.47 -6.80
N GLU A 64 -0.90 -7.05 -8.00
CA GLU A 64 0.04 -6.91 -9.13
C GLU A 64 1.02 -5.75 -8.90
N ALA A 65 0.54 -4.62 -8.38
CA ALA A 65 1.39 -3.51 -8.02
C ALA A 65 2.43 -3.89 -6.95
N LEU A 66 2.02 -4.64 -5.92
CA LEU A 66 2.94 -5.09 -4.87
C LEU A 66 4.01 -6.04 -5.42
N GLU A 67 3.65 -6.90 -6.36
CA GLU A 67 4.60 -7.79 -7.01
C GLU A 67 5.62 -7.01 -7.85
N GLU A 68 5.16 -6.04 -8.65
CA GLU A 68 6.04 -5.16 -9.43
C GLU A 68 6.99 -4.36 -8.52
N ILE A 69 6.52 -3.85 -7.36
CA ILE A 69 7.37 -3.15 -6.39
C ILE A 69 8.46 -4.09 -5.84
N ARG A 70 8.10 -5.31 -5.43
CA ARG A 70 9.09 -6.29 -4.93
C ARG A 70 10.14 -6.60 -5.97
N GLN A 71 9.73 -6.76 -7.23
CA GLN A 71 10.66 -7.01 -8.33
C GLN A 71 11.58 -5.82 -8.60
N ARG A 72 11.10 -4.58 -8.48
CA ARG A 72 11.95 -3.38 -8.57
C ARG A 72 12.98 -3.33 -7.45
N MET A 73 12.58 -3.66 -6.22
CA MET A 73 13.47 -3.68 -5.06
C MET A 73 14.53 -4.77 -5.13
N ALA A 74 14.21 -5.94 -5.70
CA ALA A 74 15.18 -7.02 -5.89
C ALA A 74 16.25 -6.73 -6.97
N ARG A 75 16.05 -5.69 -7.79
CA ARG A 75 16.97 -5.28 -8.87
C ARG A 75 17.82 -4.05 -8.53
N SER A 76 17.57 -3.41 -7.39
CA SER A 76 18.32 -2.25 -6.88
C SER A 76 19.38 -2.68 -5.87
#